data_AF-A0A7X3KIS3-F1
#
_entry.id   AF-A0A7X3KIS3-F1
#
_cell.length_a   1.000
_cell.length_b   1.000
_cell.length_c   1.000
_cell.angle_alpha   90.00
_cell.angle_beta   90.00
_cell.angle_gamma   90.00
#
_symmetry.space_group_name_H-M   'P 1'
#
loop_
_entity.id
_entity.type
_entity.pdbx_description
1 polymer ?
#
loop_
_entity_poly.entity_id
_entity_poly.type
_entity_poly.pdbx_seq_one_letter_code
_entity_poly.pdbx_strand_id
1 'polypeptide(L)'
;MVEHKKQGNNHVIHVKNAIESYVRGDEPSGQPAAVKTAEFILGEYKNIGSVRSKFDFNNADSQSDLTLYLNTGKEIKVNLFTVKGNSDIQPKNVGAKSFISKYFLDESLQAKFNEPMEKEYNQYLADLYEYKTGIPTTETSRGDLKQLHPDSDWKFDDEDLNEIRDRFLFSLRENCFNLLQDFCNSNPKLIENAYKTMLMVDDFNIVTRLYPNGTIRVEKPDPTVGLLFKDIKVFKSGGNTVSILCGSACLRLRFKFESDPLSSVKLAISHKQIDNLVKFDEGIRSQNLKTLKIASKILNNILPVDKDNKSNAIGKCNEALVYLELLRKFPDTIQVDSEYCLKMLESYAPLVKPEEIEKLKASAVPTVDTIIGMMNAKYNEFTLESIQLVPESYVADKLDTSDLQLNIRHRNTLITENLSLKAISDNKKVTLKNPGIGKILVTFFPLEKVVSDQLKNVVSLAEEQFKAGESTHTQCLKIVSDKLGELLQNAAQELLRQGIENLLGKPLVITTVYNEEKAYIHERQPVSGEIKVETHSSSPTLAWDGSKSQISLRVKFSKGQEKHGWSSLKLAVEQKIH
;
A
#
# COMPACT_ATOMS: atom_id res chain seq x y z
N MET A 1 23.15 6.11 -4.12
CA MET A 1 23.33 4.95 -5.05
C MET A 1 24.69 4.95 -5.74
N VAL A 2 25.20 6.11 -6.19
CA VAL A 2 26.51 6.25 -6.85
C VAL A 2 27.68 5.77 -5.96
N GLU A 3 27.68 6.09 -4.67
CA GLU A 3 28.74 5.65 -3.75
C GLU A 3 28.77 4.13 -3.51
N HIS A 4 27.61 3.49 -3.34
CA HIS A 4 27.54 2.04 -3.19
C HIS A 4 27.99 1.30 -4.45
N LYS A 5 27.65 1.81 -5.65
CA LYS A 5 28.13 1.25 -6.92
C LYS A 5 29.64 1.40 -7.07
N LYS A 6 30.21 2.55 -6.69
CA LYS A 6 31.66 2.77 -6.63
C LYS A 6 32.35 1.82 -5.64
N GLN A 7 31.79 1.65 -4.45
CA GLN A 7 32.35 0.77 -3.42
C GLN A 7 32.35 -0.71 -3.85
N GLY A 8 31.25 -1.18 -4.45
CA GLY A 8 31.16 -2.55 -4.99
C GLY A 8 32.13 -2.81 -6.14
N ASN A 9 32.20 -1.89 -7.11
CA ASN A 9 33.13 -2.02 -8.23
C ASN A 9 34.60 -2.04 -7.78
N ASN A 10 34.97 -1.19 -6.81
CA ASN A 10 36.31 -1.20 -6.24
C ASN A 10 36.60 -2.51 -5.51
N HIS A 11 35.61 -3.07 -4.78
CA HIS A 11 35.77 -4.37 -4.13
C HIS A 11 36.08 -5.47 -5.14
N VAL A 12 35.38 -5.53 -6.28
CA VAL A 12 35.65 -6.51 -7.35
C VAL A 12 37.10 -6.41 -7.85
N ILE A 13 37.58 -5.21 -8.14
CA ILE A 13 38.96 -4.98 -8.61
C ILE A 13 39.98 -5.42 -7.55
N HIS A 14 39.75 -5.06 -6.28
CA HIS A 14 40.66 -5.45 -5.19
C HIS A 14 40.67 -6.95 -4.95
N VAL A 15 39.54 -7.65 -5.10
CA VAL A 15 39.49 -9.13 -4.97
C VAL A 15 40.26 -9.77 -6.12
N LYS A 16 40.10 -9.31 -7.36
CA LYS A 16 40.90 -9.76 -8.51
C LYS A 16 42.39 -9.64 -8.21
N ASN A 17 42.85 -8.45 -7.81
CA ASN A 17 44.27 -8.20 -7.55
C ASN A 17 44.82 -9.07 -6.43
N ALA A 18 44.04 -9.29 -5.36
CA ALA A 18 44.43 -10.18 -4.27
C ALA A 18 44.58 -11.64 -4.74
N ILE A 19 43.64 -12.15 -5.54
CA ILE A 19 43.74 -13.50 -6.14
C ILE A 19 44.98 -13.59 -7.03
N GLU A 20 45.25 -12.59 -7.88
CA GLU A 20 46.44 -12.58 -8.74
C GLU A 20 47.75 -12.60 -7.94
N SER A 21 47.85 -11.84 -6.84
CA SER A 21 48.99 -11.88 -5.93
C SER A 21 49.19 -13.29 -5.37
N TYR A 22 48.14 -13.92 -4.83
CA TYR A 22 48.24 -15.28 -4.32
C TYR A 22 48.65 -16.29 -5.39
N VAL A 23 48.13 -16.18 -6.62
CA VAL A 23 48.50 -17.06 -7.73
C VAL A 23 49.98 -16.90 -8.13
N ARG A 24 50.55 -15.69 -8.00
CA ARG A 24 51.99 -15.43 -8.20
C ARG A 24 52.87 -15.82 -7.02
N GLY A 25 52.29 -16.13 -5.86
CA GLY A 25 53.01 -16.39 -4.61
C GLY A 25 53.40 -15.12 -3.83
N ASP A 26 52.79 -13.99 -4.17
CA ASP A 26 53.00 -12.69 -3.49
C ASP A 26 52.01 -12.50 -2.33
N GLU A 27 52.41 -11.72 -1.31
CA GLU A 27 51.43 -11.22 -0.32
C GLU A 27 50.50 -10.20 -0.98
N PRO A 28 49.16 -10.34 -0.82
CA PRO A 28 48.23 -9.38 -1.40
C PRO A 28 48.28 -8.05 -0.62
N SER A 29 48.47 -6.96 -1.35
CA SER A 29 48.24 -5.62 -0.80
C SER A 29 46.81 -5.19 -1.13
N GLY A 30 46.04 -4.73 -0.14
CA GLY A 30 44.67 -4.29 -0.38
C GLY A 30 43.78 -4.17 0.84
N GLN A 31 42.52 -3.84 0.59
CA GLN A 31 41.51 -3.74 1.65
C GLN A 31 41.30 -5.10 2.32
N PRO A 32 41.28 -5.20 3.66
CA PRO A 32 41.13 -6.47 4.38
C PRO A 32 39.91 -7.30 3.95
N ALA A 33 38.84 -6.61 3.54
CA ALA A 33 37.64 -7.26 3.02
C ALA A 33 37.92 -8.03 1.72
N ALA A 34 38.64 -7.41 0.79
CA ALA A 34 38.97 -8.05 -0.49
C ALA A 34 39.93 -9.23 -0.31
N VAL A 35 40.91 -9.10 0.59
CA VAL A 35 41.86 -10.17 0.92
C VAL A 35 41.11 -11.39 1.47
N LYS A 36 40.25 -11.21 2.47
CA LYS A 36 39.44 -12.30 3.03
C LYS A 36 38.52 -12.96 2.00
N THR A 37 37.95 -12.18 1.08
CA THR A 37 37.13 -12.73 -0.01
C THR A 37 37.98 -13.56 -0.98
N ALA A 38 39.17 -13.10 -1.33
CA ALA A 38 40.11 -13.85 -2.16
C ALA A 38 40.57 -15.15 -1.49
N GLU A 39 40.91 -15.12 -0.20
CA GLU A 39 41.24 -16.30 0.61
C GLU A 39 40.11 -17.33 0.58
N PHE A 40 38.85 -16.88 0.76
CA PHE A 40 37.69 -17.76 0.68
C PHE A 40 37.56 -18.41 -0.70
N ILE A 41 37.72 -17.64 -1.78
CA ILE A 41 37.67 -18.15 -3.17
C ILE A 41 38.76 -19.20 -3.41
N LEU A 42 39.98 -18.96 -2.96
CA LEU A 42 41.12 -19.88 -3.10
C LEU A 42 40.94 -21.15 -2.25
N GLY A 43 40.25 -21.04 -1.11
CA GLY A 43 39.82 -22.18 -0.30
C GLY A 43 38.88 -23.11 -1.06
N GLU A 44 37.92 -22.55 -1.80
CA GLU A 44 36.95 -23.29 -2.63
C GLU A 44 37.58 -23.84 -3.93
N TYR A 45 38.49 -23.08 -4.56
CA TYR A 45 39.13 -23.43 -5.82
C TYR A 45 40.67 -23.31 -5.74
N LYS A 46 41.34 -24.44 -5.53
CA LYS A 46 42.79 -24.49 -5.26
C LYS A 46 43.70 -24.35 -6.49
N ASN A 47 43.17 -24.40 -7.71
CA ASN A 47 43.94 -24.50 -8.95
C ASN A 47 43.63 -23.37 -9.95
N ILE A 48 43.38 -22.16 -9.43
CA ILE A 48 43.16 -20.98 -10.26
C ILE A 48 44.46 -20.62 -10.98
N GLY A 49 44.45 -20.61 -12.32
CA GLY A 49 45.58 -20.21 -13.15
C GLY A 49 45.57 -18.72 -13.48
N SER A 50 44.39 -18.16 -13.74
CA SER A 50 44.22 -16.72 -13.91
C SER A 50 42.79 -16.28 -13.54
N VAL A 51 42.61 -14.98 -13.33
CA VAL A 51 41.32 -14.36 -13.01
C VAL A 51 41.12 -13.12 -13.89
N ARG A 52 39.89 -12.90 -14.32
CA ARG A 52 39.45 -11.64 -14.92
C ARG A 52 38.28 -11.07 -14.14
N SER A 53 38.19 -9.75 -14.09
CA SER A 53 37.03 -9.03 -13.60
C SER A 53 36.11 -8.65 -14.76
N LYS A 54 34.85 -8.33 -14.48
CA LYS A 54 33.92 -7.79 -15.49
C LYS A 54 34.45 -6.55 -16.23
N PHE A 55 35.34 -5.76 -15.60
CA PHE A 55 35.93 -4.56 -16.20
C PHE A 55 37.03 -4.85 -17.21
N ASP A 56 37.51 -6.10 -17.27
CA ASP A 56 38.48 -6.54 -18.28
C ASP A 56 37.80 -6.90 -19.62
N PHE A 57 36.47 -6.78 -19.72
CA PHE A 57 35.67 -7.06 -20.92
C PHE A 57 35.02 -5.79 -21.48
N ASN A 58 34.72 -5.79 -22.79
CA ASN A 58 34.12 -4.63 -23.48
C ASN A 58 32.73 -4.25 -22.97
N ASN A 59 31.99 -5.17 -22.35
CA ASN A 59 30.65 -4.91 -21.81
C ASN A 59 30.52 -5.46 -20.38
N ALA A 60 31.03 -4.69 -19.41
CA ALA A 60 31.09 -5.09 -18.01
C ALA A 60 29.74 -5.45 -17.39
N ASP A 61 28.65 -4.78 -17.78
CA ASP A 61 27.31 -5.02 -17.21
C ASP A 61 26.71 -6.38 -17.65
N SER A 62 27.28 -7.02 -18.67
CA SER A 62 26.87 -8.34 -19.16
C SER A 62 27.66 -9.51 -18.55
N GLN A 63 28.68 -9.24 -17.74
CA GLN A 63 29.61 -10.23 -17.21
C GLN A 63 29.40 -10.44 -15.71
N SER A 64 29.74 -11.63 -15.21
CA SER A 64 29.88 -11.88 -13.76
C SER A 64 31.04 -11.06 -13.19
N ASP A 65 30.99 -10.76 -11.90
CA ASP A 65 31.98 -9.87 -11.26
C ASP A 65 33.42 -10.38 -11.46
N LEU A 66 33.63 -11.68 -11.30
CA LEU A 66 34.88 -12.35 -11.66
C LEU A 66 34.63 -13.59 -12.53
N THR A 67 35.61 -13.89 -13.37
CA THR A 67 35.75 -15.14 -14.11
C THR A 67 37.08 -15.78 -13.73
N LEU A 68 37.03 -16.96 -13.10
CA LEU A 68 38.20 -17.75 -12.74
C LEU A 68 38.50 -18.76 -13.84
N TYR A 69 39.74 -18.80 -14.31
CA TYR A 69 40.23 -19.81 -15.24
C TYR A 69 41.10 -20.80 -14.48
N LEU A 70 40.58 -21.99 -14.25
CA LEU A 70 41.30 -23.05 -13.56
C LEU A 70 42.35 -23.67 -14.49
N ASN A 71 43.44 -24.18 -13.93
CA ASN A 71 44.49 -24.89 -14.68
C ASN A 71 43.98 -26.13 -15.43
N THR A 72 42.80 -26.64 -15.06
CA THR A 72 42.10 -27.73 -15.77
C THR A 72 41.39 -27.27 -17.03
N GLY A 73 41.42 -25.98 -17.36
CA GLY A 73 40.66 -25.38 -18.47
C GLY A 73 39.20 -25.06 -18.15
N LYS A 74 38.74 -25.30 -16.91
CA LYS A 74 37.37 -25.00 -16.48
C LYS A 74 37.23 -23.51 -16.14
N GLU A 75 36.16 -22.91 -16.61
CA GLU A 75 35.76 -21.54 -16.26
C GLU A 75 34.74 -21.54 -15.12
N ILE A 76 34.96 -20.69 -14.11
CA ILE A 76 34.01 -20.47 -13.01
C ILE A 76 33.61 -19.00 -12.97
N LYS A 77 32.31 -18.74 -13.04
CA LYS A 77 31.74 -17.39 -12.92
C LYS A 77 31.40 -17.10 -11.46
N VAL A 78 31.86 -15.97 -10.95
CA VAL A 78 31.70 -15.56 -9.54
C VAL A 78 30.99 -14.22 -9.46
N ASN A 79 29.97 -14.13 -8.61
CA ASN A 79 29.32 -12.86 -8.28
C ASN A 79 29.67 -12.45 -6.84
N LEU A 80 29.98 -11.17 -6.64
CA LEU A 80 30.47 -10.64 -5.37
C LEU A 80 29.49 -9.62 -4.80
N PHE A 81 29.06 -9.85 -3.56
CA PHE A 81 28.15 -8.96 -2.85
C PHE A 81 28.82 -8.41 -1.58
N THR A 82 28.87 -7.09 -1.43
CA THR A 82 29.30 -6.45 -0.18
C THR A 82 28.08 -5.94 0.57
N VAL A 83 27.88 -6.42 1.81
CA VAL A 83 26.72 -6.03 2.64
C VAL A 83 27.16 -5.57 4.03
N LYS A 84 26.41 -4.64 4.63
CA LYS A 84 26.66 -4.15 5.99
C LYS A 84 25.93 -5.02 7.02
N GLY A 85 26.66 -5.55 7.99
CA GLY A 85 26.13 -6.39 9.07
C GLY A 85 25.18 -7.48 8.58
N ASN A 86 24.01 -7.57 9.20
CA ASN A 86 22.97 -8.56 8.89
C ASN A 86 21.96 -8.07 7.84
N SER A 87 22.32 -7.07 7.02
CA SER A 87 21.43 -6.60 5.95
C SER A 87 21.14 -7.70 4.94
N ASP A 88 19.95 -7.65 4.35
CA ASP A 88 19.53 -8.57 3.30
C ASP A 88 20.41 -8.44 2.05
N ILE A 89 20.61 -9.55 1.35
CA ILE A 89 21.35 -9.58 0.08
C ILE A 89 20.41 -9.16 -1.04
N GLN A 90 20.87 -8.28 -1.94
CA GLN A 90 20.11 -7.81 -3.09
C GLN A 90 20.73 -8.30 -4.41
N PRO A 91 20.38 -9.52 -4.87
CA PRO A 91 21.04 -10.13 -6.03
C PRO A 91 20.70 -9.43 -7.35
N LYS A 92 19.46 -8.96 -7.51
CA LYS A 92 18.96 -8.40 -8.78
C LYS A 92 18.07 -7.18 -8.58
N ASN A 93 18.12 -6.27 -9.55
CA ASN A 93 17.10 -5.24 -9.76
C ASN A 93 16.39 -5.54 -11.07
N VAL A 94 15.13 -5.95 -11.02
CA VAL A 94 14.40 -6.43 -12.21
C VAL A 94 13.35 -5.40 -12.65
N GLY A 95 13.09 -5.28 -13.94
CA GLY A 95 12.10 -4.31 -14.45
C GLY A 95 10.67 -4.75 -14.15
N ALA A 96 9.86 -3.84 -13.58
CA ALA A 96 8.49 -4.17 -13.14
C ALA A 96 7.54 -4.58 -14.28
N LYS A 97 7.78 -4.12 -15.51
CA LYS A 97 6.94 -4.47 -16.67
C LYS A 97 7.15 -5.88 -17.24
N SER A 98 8.13 -6.63 -16.73
CA SER A 98 8.52 -7.92 -17.31
C SER A 98 8.94 -8.99 -16.30
N PHE A 99 8.85 -8.72 -14.98
CA PHE A 99 9.38 -9.67 -14.01
C PHE A 99 8.54 -10.95 -13.89
N ILE A 100 7.22 -10.84 -14.03
CA ILE A 100 6.32 -12.00 -13.98
C ILE A 100 6.59 -12.89 -15.19
N SER A 101 6.59 -12.32 -16.40
CA SER A 101 6.84 -13.11 -17.61
C SER A 101 8.25 -13.70 -17.66
N LYS A 102 9.28 -12.96 -17.23
CA LYS A 102 10.68 -13.44 -17.28
C LYS A 102 11.03 -14.47 -16.22
N TYR A 103 10.48 -14.35 -15.02
CA TYR A 103 10.93 -15.15 -13.87
C TYR A 103 9.86 -16.12 -13.39
N PHE A 104 8.59 -15.74 -13.43
CA PHE A 104 7.46 -16.62 -13.12
C PHE A 104 6.91 -17.32 -14.37
N LEU A 105 7.43 -16.99 -15.56
CA LEU A 105 7.09 -17.61 -16.85
C LEU A 105 5.61 -17.51 -17.22
N ASP A 106 4.94 -16.43 -16.80
CA ASP A 106 3.52 -16.19 -17.08
C ASP A 106 3.30 -14.81 -17.73
N GLU A 107 3.08 -14.81 -19.05
CA GLU A 107 2.80 -13.60 -19.83
C GLU A 107 1.40 -13.05 -19.56
N SER A 108 0.41 -13.91 -19.30
CA SER A 108 -0.96 -13.47 -19.03
C SER A 108 -1.04 -12.73 -17.70
N LEU A 109 -0.39 -13.25 -16.66
CA LEU A 109 -0.30 -12.61 -15.36
C LEU A 109 0.52 -11.30 -15.44
N GLN A 110 1.58 -11.26 -16.26
CA GLN A 110 2.30 -10.01 -16.53
C GLN A 110 1.41 -8.96 -17.21
N ALA A 111 0.57 -9.37 -18.17
CA ALA A 111 -0.36 -8.46 -18.83
C ALA A 111 -1.40 -7.90 -17.85
N LYS A 112 -1.98 -8.76 -16.99
CA LYS A 112 -2.87 -8.36 -15.89
C LYS A 112 -2.21 -7.42 -14.88
N PHE A 113 -0.91 -7.58 -14.64
CA PHE A 113 -0.16 -6.63 -13.80
C PHE A 113 0.06 -5.29 -14.51
N ASN A 114 0.42 -5.32 -15.79
CA ASN A 114 0.80 -4.14 -16.56
C ASN A 114 -0.39 -3.20 -16.84
N GLU A 115 -1.59 -3.73 -17.07
CA GLU A 115 -2.78 -2.93 -17.38
C GLU A 115 -3.06 -1.84 -16.30
N PRO A 116 -3.29 -2.18 -15.01
CA PRO A 116 -3.47 -1.18 -13.97
C PRO A 116 -2.16 -0.40 -13.69
N MET A 117 -0.98 -1.02 -13.80
CA MET A 117 0.31 -0.31 -13.60
C MET A 117 0.45 0.89 -14.55
N GLU A 118 0.10 0.74 -15.83
CA GLU A 118 0.23 1.83 -16.80
C GLU A 118 -0.75 2.96 -16.49
N LYS A 119 -1.98 2.64 -16.07
CA LYS A 119 -2.96 3.63 -15.63
C LYS A 119 -2.46 4.41 -14.42
N GLU A 120 -1.98 3.71 -13.39
CA GLU A 120 -1.44 4.32 -12.16
C GLU A 120 -0.18 5.14 -12.44
N TYR A 121 0.68 4.71 -13.37
CA TYR A 121 1.86 5.47 -13.74
C TYR A 121 1.52 6.75 -14.51
N ASN A 122 0.50 6.73 -15.36
CA ASN A 122 0.03 7.94 -16.03
C ASN A 122 -0.58 8.92 -15.02
N GLN A 123 -1.35 8.42 -14.04
CA GLN A 123 -1.86 9.25 -12.95
C GLN A 123 -0.73 9.85 -12.11
N TYR A 124 0.29 9.05 -11.78
CA TYR A 124 1.49 9.52 -11.08
C TYR A 124 2.17 10.68 -11.82
N LEU A 125 2.31 10.59 -13.15
CA LEU A 125 2.90 11.68 -13.96
C LEU A 125 2.00 12.93 -13.99
N ALA A 126 0.68 12.75 -14.06
CA ALA A 126 -0.28 13.85 -14.02
C ALA A 126 -0.24 14.57 -12.66
N ASP A 127 -0.26 13.83 -11.55
CA ASP A 127 -0.14 14.36 -10.19
C ASP A 127 1.18 15.11 -10.00
N LEU A 128 2.27 14.57 -10.54
CA LEU A 128 3.59 15.18 -10.51
C LEU A 128 3.62 16.51 -11.30
N TYR A 129 2.97 16.55 -12.46
CA TYR A 129 2.84 17.77 -13.26
C TYR A 129 2.00 18.83 -12.56
N GLU A 130 0.83 18.45 -12.04
CA GLU A 130 -0.09 19.35 -11.33
C GLU A 130 0.58 19.92 -10.08
N TYR A 131 1.27 19.09 -9.30
CA TYR A 131 2.01 19.53 -8.12
C TYR A 131 3.03 20.62 -8.44
N LYS A 132 3.74 20.51 -9.57
CA LYS A 132 4.78 21.48 -9.96
C LYS A 132 4.26 22.72 -10.67
N THR A 133 3.20 22.61 -11.45
CA THR A 133 2.70 23.71 -12.30
C THR A 133 1.44 24.38 -11.74
N GLY A 134 0.74 23.73 -10.82
CA GLY A 134 -0.61 24.10 -10.39
C GLY A 134 -1.68 23.88 -11.45
N ILE A 135 -1.35 23.24 -12.58
CA ILE A 135 -2.26 23.02 -13.71
C ILE A 135 -2.73 21.56 -13.71
N PRO A 136 -4.04 21.30 -13.48
CA PRO A 136 -4.59 19.96 -13.59
C PRO A 136 -4.52 19.47 -15.04
N THR A 137 -4.00 18.26 -15.25
CA THR A 137 -4.01 17.60 -16.56
C THR A 137 -5.08 16.53 -16.55
N THR A 138 -6.12 16.69 -17.38
CA THR A 138 -7.21 15.70 -17.46
C THR A 138 -7.17 14.85 -18.73
N GLU A 139 -6.36 15.21 -19.74
CA GLU A 139 -6.35 14.53 -21.05
C GLU A 139 -4.98 14.61 -21.76
N THR A 140 -3.89 14.42 -21.02
CA THR A 140 -2.53 14.52 -21.59
C THR A 140 -1.92 13.14 -21.79
N SER A 141 -1.40 12.86 -22.99
CA SER A 141 -0.78 11.56 -23.27
C SER A 141 0.50 11.39 -22.45
N ARG A 142 0.91 10.13 -22.18
CA ARG A 142 2.14 9.83 -21.43
C ARG A 142 3.39 10.48 -22.03
N GLY A 143 3.47 10.52 -23.36
CA GLY A 143 4.58 11.13 -24.09
C GLY A 143 4.65 12.62 -23.82
N ASP A 144 3.51 13.29 -23.86
CA ASP A 144 3.39 14.72 -23.60
C ASP A 144 3.65 15.04 -22.13
N LEU A 145 3.11 14.26 -21.18
CA LEU A 145 3.40 14.42 -19.75
C LEU A 145 4.89 14.33 -19.45
N LYS A 146 5.61 13.39 -20.08
CA LYS A 146 7.07 13.28 -19.93
C LYS A 146 7.84 14.44 -20.58
N GLN A 147 7.36 14.97 -21.71
CA GLN A 147 7.99 16.11 -22.40
C GLN A 147 7.71 17.45 -21.70
N LEU A 148 6.59 17.55 -20.98
CA LEU A 148 6.20 18.72 -20.19
C LEU A 148 7.04 18.88 -18.91
N HIS A 149 7.92 17.93 -18.61
CA HIS A 149 8.83 17.99 -17.48
C HIS A 149 10.23 18.45 -17.97
N PRO A 150 10.65 19.70 -17.69
CA PRO A 150 11.95 20.21 -18.13
C PRO A 150 13.11 19.46 -17.44
N ASP A 151 14.25 19.43 -18.11
CA ASP A 151 15.41 18.56 -17.90
C ASP A 151 15.86 18.26 -16.43
N SER A 152 16.12 16.97 -16.22
CA SER A 152 17.12 16.27 -15.37
C SER A 152 17.33 16.52 -13.86
N ASP A 153 16.81 17.57 -13.21
CA ASP A 153 17.17 17.84 -11.80
C ASP A 153 16.18 17.34 -10.73
N TRP A 154 15.19 16.54 -11.12
CA TRP A 154 14.12 16.13 -10.22
C TRP A 154 14.57 15.04 -9.26
N LYS A 155 14.49 15.32 -7.95
CA LYS A 155 14.84 14.39 -6.88
C LYS A 155 13.66 14.14 -5.95
N PHE A 156 13.70 13.02 -5.25
CA PHE A 156 12.75 12.68 -4.19
C PHE A 156 13.17 13.27 -2.84
N ASP A 157 13.49 14.56 -2.82
CA ASP A 157 13.91 15.31 -1.63
C ASP A 157 12.77 16.10 -0.97
N ASP A 158 11.63 16.20 -1.65
CA ASP A 158 10.42 16.88 -1.21
C ASP A 158 9.40 15.89 -0.61
N GLU A 159 8.75 16.26 0.50
CA GLU A 159 7.77 15.40 1.21
C GLU A 159 6.52 15.12 0.37
N ASP A 160 5.98 16.11 -0.34
CA ASP A 160 4.79 15.95 -1.17
C ASP A 160 5.10 15.06 -2.39
N LEU A 161 6.30 15.22 -2.98
CA LEU A 161 6.77 14.34 -4.05
C LEU A 161 6.92 12.89 -3.56
N ASN A 162 7.36 12.71 -2.31
CA ASN A 162 7.43 11.39 -1.70
C ASN A 162 6.04 10.82 -1.44
N GLU A 163 5.04 11.62 -1.08
CA GLU A 163 3.66 11.14 -0.93
C GLU A 163 3.08 10.64 -2.28
N ILE A 164 3.25 11.43 -3.36
CA ILE A 164 2.82 11.04 -4.72
C ILE A 164 3.52 9.74 -5.16
N ARG A 165 4.83 9.64 -4.91
CA ARG A 165 5.62 8.44 -5.19
C ARG A 165 5.11 7.24 -4.39
N ASP A 166 4.89 7.39 -3.10
CA ASP A 166 4.54 6.30 -2.20
C ASP A 166 3.13 5.78 -2.50
N ARG A 167 2.20 6.66 -2.86
CA ARG A 167 0.87 6.28 -3.39
C ARG A 167 1.01 5.36 -4.60
N PHE A 168 1.83 5.75 -5.58
CA PHE A 168 2.04 4.94 -6.77
C PHE A 168 2.69 3.59 -6.45
N LEU A 169 3.75 3.56 -5.62
CA LEU A 169 4.41 2.31 -5.23
C LEU A 169 3.49 1.40 -4.39
N PHE A 170 2.59 1.99 -3.59
CA PHE A 170 1.54 1.29 -2.87
C PHE A 170 0.55 0.61 -3.80
N SER A 171 0.05 1.32 -4.82
CA SER A 171 -0.84 0.73 -5.85
C SER A 171 -0.17 -0.47 -6.54
N LEU A 172 1.12 -0.37 -6.89
CA LEU A 172 1.85 -1.49 -7.50
C LEU A 172 1.99 -2.69 -6.55
N ARG A 173 2.26 -2.44 -5.26
CA ARG A 173 2.33 -3.49 -4.24
C ARG A 173 0.99 -4.21 -4.12
N GLU A 174 -0.12 -3.47 -4.02
CA GLU A 174 -1.46 -4.07 -3.88
C GLU A 174 -1.81 -4.92 -5.10
N ASN A 175 -1.60 -4.41 -6.30
CA ASN A 175 -1.87 -5.15 -7.52
C ASN A 175 -1.02 -6.43 -7.61
N CYS A 176 0.28 -6.33 -7.32
CA CYS A 176 1.19 -7.47 -7.31
C CYS A 176 0.78 -8.51 -6.26
N PHE A 177 0.43 -8.08 -5.06
CA PHE A 177 -0.01 -8.95 -3.96
C PHE A 177 -1.24 -9.77 -4.38
N ASN A 178 -2.28 -9.11 -4.87
CA ASN A 178 -3.52 -9.77 -5.28
C ASN A 178 -3.29 -10.79 -6.40
N LEU A 179 -2.44 -10.47 -7.38
CA LEU A 179 -2.11 -11.40 -8.47
C LEU A 179 -1.29 -12.60 -8.00
N LEU A 180 -0.30 -12.38 -7.15
CA LEU A 180 0.58 -13.45 -6.66
C LEU A 180 -0.11 -14.36 -5.65
N GLN A 181 -1.08 -13.84 -4.91
CA GLN A 181 -1.86 -14.56 -3.92
C GLN A 181 -2.54 -15.81 -4.50
N ASP A 182 -3.23 -15.66 -5.63
CA ASP A 182 -3.90 -16.76 -6.32
C ASP A 182 -2.91 -17.64 -7.09
N PHE A 183 -1.88 -17.00 -7.66
CA PHE A 183 -0.91 -17.67 -8.52
C PHE A 183 0.01 -18.63 -7.75
N CYS A 184 0.52 -18.23 -6.58
CA CYS A 184 1.59 -18.96 -5.89
C CYS A 184 1.19 -20.38 -5.48
N ASN A 185 0.00 -20.55 -4.91
CA ASN A 185 -0.45 -21.88 -4.45
C ASN A 185 -0.98 -22.75 -5.60
N SER A 186 -1.30 -22.16 -6.75
CA SER A 186 -1.74 -22.89 -7.94
C SER A 186 -0.57 -23.34 -8.83
N ASN A 187 0.59 -22.66 -8.76
CA ASN A 187 1.70 -22.85 -9.69
C ASN A 187 3.08 -23.02 -8.98
N PRO A 188 3.25 -23.98 -8.06
CA PRO A 188 4.46 -24.08 -7.23
C PRO A 188 5.76 -24.25 -8.04
N LYS A 189 5.74 -24.91 -9.21
CA LYS A 189 6.91 -25.05 -10.09
C LYS A 189 7.37 -23.71 -10.69
N LEU A 190 6.43 -22.82 -11.00
CA LEU A 190 6.74 -21.49 -11.53
C LEU A 190 7.31 -20.60 -10.43
N ILE A 191 6.85 -20.77 -9.18
CA ILE A 191 7.44 -20.13 -8.01
C ILE A 191 8.87 -20.62 -7.78
N GLU A 192 9.11 -21.92 -7.91
CA GLU A 192 10.45 -22.50 -7.81
C GLU A 192 11.41 -21.90 -8.86
N ASN A 193 10.98 -21.79 -10.12
CA ASN A 193 11.77 -21.16 -11.17
C ASN A 193 12.08 -19.70 -10.84
N ALA A 194 11.08 -18.93 -10.40
CA ALA A 194 11.25 -17.53 -10.03
C ALA A 194 12.27 -17.38 -8.90
N TYR A 195 12.15 -18.19 -7.85
CA TYR A 195 13.11 -18.23 -6.75
C TYR A 195 14.52 -18.53 -7.23
N LYS A 196 14.70 -19.63 -7.97
CA LYS A 196 16.01 -20.07 -8.47
C LYS A 196 16.68 -19.00 -9.32
N THR A 197 15.93 -18.43 -10.25
CA THR A 197 16.45 -17.46 -11.21
C THR A 197 16.68 -16.09 -10.58
N MET A 198 15.78 -15.61 -9.72
CA MET A 198 15.89 -14.29 -9.11
C MET A 198 16.96 -14.24 -8.02
N LEU A 199 17.13 -15.33 -7.26
CA LEU A 199 18.14 -15.44 -6.21
C LEU A 199 19.49 -15.98 -6.71
N MET A 200 19.62 -16.25 -8.01
CA MET A 200 20.86 -16.70 -8.64
C MET A 200 21.37 -17.99 -8.00
N VAL A 201 20.46 -18.91 -7.71
CA VAL A 201 20.73 -20.12 -6.91
C VAL A 201 21.82 -21.00 -7.53
N ASP A 202 21.83 -21.09 -8.86
CA ASP A 202 22.79 -21.91 -9.60
C ASP A 202 24.13 -21.19 -9.84
N ASP A 203 24.23 -19.90 -9.48
CA ASP A 203 25.45 -19.12 -9.64
C ASP A 203 26.37 -19.22 -8.41
N PHE A 204 27.67 -19.07 -8.60
CA PHE A 204 28.62 -19.02 -7.50
C PHE A 204 28.69 -17.61 -6.91
N ASN A 205 27.85 -17.37 -5.90
CA ASN A 205 27.72 -16.10 -5.21
C ASN A 205 28.56 -16.09 -3.93
N ILE A 206 29.23 -14.97 -3.64
CA ILE A 206 29.98 -14.75 -2.40
C ILE A 206 29.54 -13.45 -1.76
N VAL A 207 29.29 -13.50 -0.46
CA VAL A 207 28.85 -12.35 0.34
C VAL A 207 29.94 -11.99 1.35
N THR A 208 30.41 -10.76 1.25
CA THR A 208 31.35 -10.14 2.20
C THR A 208 30.55 -9.22 3.13
N ARG A 209 30.39 -9.63 4.39
CA ARG A 209 29.71 -8.86 5.45
C ARG A 209 30.67 -7.98 6.22
N LEU A 210 30.38 -6.69 6.27
CA LEU A 210 31.14 -5.68 7.01
C LEU A 210 30.37 -5.26 8.26
N TYR A 211 30.87 -5.62 9.45
CA TYR A 211 30.25 -5.24 10.72
C TYR A 211 30.83 -3.93 11.27
N PRO A 212 30.04 -3.12 12.01
CA PRO A 212 30.51 -1.85 12.58
C PRO A 212 31.72 -1.99 13.52
N ASN A 213 31.90 -3.15 14.15
CA ASN A 213 33.04 -3.46 15.01
C ASN A 213 34.34 -3.82 14.24
N GLY A 214 34.35 -3.65 12.91
CA GLY A 214 35.48 -4.01 12.05
C GLY A 214 35.57 -5.50 11.70
N THR A 215 34.66 -6.34 12.21
CA THR A 215 34.62 -7.77 11.86
C THR A 215 34.20 -7.92 10.40
N ILE A 216 34.92 -8.80 9.68
CA ILE A 216 34.64 -9.16 8.30
C ILE A 216 34.37 -10.65 8.24
N ARG A 217 33.20 -11.02 7.71
CA ARG A 217 32.78 -12.40 7.47
C ARG A 217 32.54 -12.58 5.98
N VAL A 218 33.07 -13.65 5.42
CA VAL A 218 32.82 -14.06 4.03
C VAL A 218 32.04 -15.36 4.05
N GLU A 219 30.99 -15.45 3.25
CA GLU A 219 30.16 -16.65 3.17
C GLU A 219 29.65 -16.87 1.75
N LYS A 220 29.40 -18.15 1.43
CA LYS A 220 28.64 -18.55 0.25
C LYS A 220 27.17 -18.70 0.69
N PRO A 221 26.27 -17.78 0.32
CA PRO A 221 24.85 -17.93 0.63
C PRO A 221 24.30 -19.16 -0.10
N ASP A 222 23.59 -20.01 0.63
CA ASP A 222 22.78 -21.06 0.04
C ASP A 222 21.29 -20.74 0.23
N PRO A 223 20.67 -20.05 -0.74
CA PRO A 223 19.25 -19.72 -0.69
C PRO A 223 18.33 -20.95 -0.86
N THR A 224 18.86 -22.16 -1.07
CA THR A 224 18.06 -23.38 -1.15
C THR A 224 17.75 -24.00 0.20
N VAL A 225 18.51 -23.63 1.24
CA VAL A 225 18.35 -24.21 2.57
C VAL A 225 16.93 -23.94 3.07
N GLY A 226 16.18 -25.01 3.29
CA GLY A 226 14.82 -24.95 3.82
C GLY A 226 13.75 -24.41 2.86
N LEU A 227 14.04 -24.35 1.55
CA LEU A 227 13.00 -24.16 0.54
C LEU A 227 12.03 -25.34 0.55
N LEU A 228 10.76 -25.02 0.76
CA LEU A 228 9.65 -25.95 0.59
C LEU A 228 8.57 -25.25 -0.23
N PHE A 229 8.33 -25.73 -1.45
CA PHE A 229 7.29 -25.19 -2.36
C PHE A 229 5.92 -25.80 -2.03
N LYS A 230 5.56 -25.71 -0.76
CA LYS A 230 4.28 -26.14 -0.20
C LYS A 230 3.83 -25.07 0.79
N ASP A 231 2.52 -24.83 0.86
CA ASP A 231 1.91 -23.88 1.79
C ASP A 231 2.54 -22.47 1.65
N ILE A 232 2.67 -22.00 0.40
CA ILE A 232 3.37 -20.77 0.06
C ILE A 232 2.59 -19.58 0.62
N LYS A 233 3.24 -18.83 1.51
CA LYS A 233 2.67 -17.64 2.14
C LYS A 233 3.10 -16.40 1.37
N VAL A 234 2.14 -15.59 0.94
CA VAL A 234 2.38 -14.29 0.33
C VAL A 234 1.91 -13.23 1.33
N PHE A 235 2.74 -12.24 1.62
CA PHE A 235 2.38 -11.18 2.55
C PHE A 235 3.00 -9.83 2.16
N LYS A 236 2.39 -8.75 2.64
CA LYS A 236 2.82 -7.38 2.40
C LYS A 236 3.72 -6.87 3.52
N SER A 237 4.62 -5.95 3.22
CA SER A 237 5.42 -5.25 4.24
C SER A 237 5.76 -3.83 3.82
N GLY A 238 5.44 -2.85 4.67
CA GLY A 238 5.56 -1.42 4.36
C GLY A 238 4.81 -1.02 3.10
N GLY A 239 5.06 0.18 2.58
CA GLY A 239 4.33 0.76 1.44
C GLY A 239 4.56 0.11 0.07
N ASN A 240 5.59 -0.72 -0.13
CA ASN A 240 6.06 -1.07 -1.48
C ASN A 240 6.65 -2.48 -1.65
N THR A 241 6.48 -3.38 -0.67
CA THR A 241 7.09 -4.72 -0.72
C THR A 241 6.05 -5.83 -0.65
N VAL A 242 6.18 -6.81 -1.54
CA VAL A 242 5.50 -8.11 -1.47
C VAL A 242 6.54 -9.17 -1.15
N SER A 243 6.24 -10.05 -0.20
CA SER A 243 7.10 -11.15 0.21
C SER A 243 6.42 -12.48 -0.09
N ILE A 244 7.18 -13.42 -0.63
CA ILE A 244 6.79 -14.81 -0.83
C ILE A 244 7.63 -15.61 0.16
N LEU A 245 7.03 -16.49 0.94
CA LEU A 245 7.70 -17.37 1.90
C LEU A 245 7.45 -18.82 1.50
N CYS A 246 8.54 -19.55 1.24
CA CYS A 246 8.56 -20.95 0.85
C CYS A 246 9.41 -21.73 1.86
N GLY A 247 8.77 -22.47 2.76
CA GLY A 247 9.45 -23.09 3.91
C GLY A 247 10.06 -22.01 4.81
N SER A 248 11.39 -22.00 4.94
CA SER A 248 12.13 -20.97 5.70
C SER A 248 12.82 -19.90 4.84
N ALA A 249 12.69 -19.94 3.51
CA ALA A 249 13.28 -18.92 2.64
C ALA A 249 12.24 -17.90 2.22
N CYS A 250 12.57 -16.61 2.34
CA CYS A 250 11.70 -15.50 1.99
C CYS A 250 12.29 -14.67 0.85
N LEU A 251 11.59 -14.63 -0.27
CA LEU A 251 11.84 -13.77 -1.42
C LEU A 251 11.04 -12.48 -1.27
N ARG A 252 11.74 -11.35 -1.24
CA ARG A 252 11.15 -10.02 -1.12
C ARG A 252 11.24 -9.26 -2.43
N LEU A 253 10.10 -8.77 -2.89
CA LEU A 253 9.91 -8.00 -4.12
C LEU A 253 9.58 -6.55 -3.73
N ARG A 254 10.58 -5.66 -3.67
CA ARG A 254 10.38 -4.26 -3.29
C ARG A 254 10.34 -3.34 -4.51
N PHE A 255 9.19 -2.73 -4.79
CA PHE A 255 9.04 -1.74 -5.85
C PHE A 255 9.78 -0.45 -5.50
N LYS A 256 10.56 0.06 -6.44
CA LYS A 256 11.26 1.35 -6.35
C LYS A 256 11.45 1.96 -7.74
N PHE A 257 11.60 3.28 -7.78
CA PHE A 257 12.15 3.94 -8.95
C PHE A 257 13.63 3.60 -9.11
N GLU A 258 14.10 3.62 -10.35
CA GLU A 258 15.49 3.32 -10.66
C GLU A 258 16.43 4.39 -10.13
N SER A 259 16.19 5.66 -10.46
CA SER A 259 17.03 6.79 -10.05
C SER A 259 16.19 7.98 -9.62
N ASP A 260 15.25 8.38 -10.48
CA ASP A 260 14.59 9.70 -10.41
C ASP A 260 13.06 9.57 -10.64
N PRO A 261 12.26 10.62 -10.38
CA PRO A 261 10.80 10.59 -10.54
C PRO A 261 10.29 10.11 -11.90
N LEU A 262 11.00 10.41 -12.99
CA LEU A 262 10.58 10.02 -14.34
C LEU A 262 11.13 8.65 -14.79
N SER A 263 11.95 8.03 -13.94
CA SER A 263 12.66 6.80 -14.26
C SER A 263 11.74 5.57 -14.29
N SER A 264 12.28 4.47 -14.77
CA SER A 264 11.57 3.19 -14.79
C SER A 264 11.37 2.64 -13.38
N VAL A 265 10.29 1.89 -13.18
CA VAL A 265 10.05 1.15 -11.93
C VAL A 265 10.75 -0.20 -11.99
N LYS A 266 11.51 -0.51 -10.94
CA LYS A 266 12.21 -1.78 -10.75
C LYS A 266 11.79 -2.43 -9.44
N LEU A 267 11.98 -3.74 -9.35
CA LEU A 267 11.91 -4.48 -8.09
C LEU A 267 13.33 -4.73 -7.59
N ALA A 268 13.64 -4.23 -6.39
CA ALA A 268 14.79 -4.69 -5.63
C ALA A 268 14.44 -6.05 -5.05
N ILE A 269 15.08 -7.10 -5.59
CA ILE A 269 14.94 -8.45 -5.09
C ILE A 269 15.83 -8.60 -3.85
N SER A 270 15.31 -9.20 -2.79
CA SER A 270 16.15 -9.61 -1.66
C SER A 270 15.74 -10.95 -1.07
N HIS A 271 16.70 -11.59 -0.42
CA HIS A 271 16.53 -12.88 0.24
C HIS A 271 16.70 -12.73 1.75
N LYS A 272 15.78 -13.34 2.51
CA LYS A 272 15.89 -13.52 3.95
C LYS A 272 15.66 -14.98 4.32
N GLN A 273 16.66 -15.59 4.95
CA GLN A 273 16.52 -16.91 5.58
C GLN A 273 15.89 -16.77 6.96
N ILE A 274 14.96 -17.68 7.27
CA ILE A 274 14.30 -17.80 8.58
C ILE A 274 14.81 -19.07 9.26
N ASP A 275 15.84 -18.94 10.08
CA ASP A 275 16.51 -20.09 10.71
C ASP A 275 15.56 -20.96 11.56
N ASN A 276 14.51 -20.35 12.10
CA ASN A 276 13.51 -21.04 12.90
C ASN A 276 12.14 -20.36 12.74
N LEU A 277 11.16 -21.08 12.20
CA LEU A 277 9.79 -20.58 11.98
C LEU A 277 9.06 -20.25 13.28
N VAL A 278 9.30 -21.01 14.36
CA VAL A 278 8.75 -20.69 15.69
C VAL A 278 9.29 -19.35 16.18
N LYS A 279 10.60 -19.10 16.02
CA LYS A 279 11.19 -17.80 16.38
C LYS A 279 10.69 -16.66 15.49
N PHE A 280 10.29 -16.96 14.26
CA PHE A 280 9.68 -15.97 13.37
C PHE A 280 8.31 -15.56 13.89
N ASP A 281 7.47 -16.53 14.25
CA ASP A 281 6.15 -16.30 14.84
C ASP A 281 6.26 -15.59 16.21
N GLU A 282 7.20 -16.02 17.06
CA GLU A 282 7.54 -15.31 18.32
C GLU A 282 8.00 -13.88 18.07
N GLY A 283 8.71 -13.63 16.97
CA GLY A 283 9.15 -12.31 16.53
C GLY A 283 7.97 -11.41 16.14
N ILE A 284 6.97 -11.97 15.43
CA ILE A 284 5.72 -11.27 15.11
C ILE A 284 5.00 -10.91 16.40
N ARG A 285 4.81 -11.88 17.30
CA ARG A 285 4.15 -11.64 18.59
C ARG A 285 4.85 -10.59 19.43
N SER A 286 6.18 -10.63 19.48
CA SER A 286 7.00 -9.64 20.19
C SER A 286 6.83 -8.23 19.60
N GLN A 287 6.77 -8.12 18.27
CA GLN A 287 6.51 -6.85 17.58
C GLN A 287 5.11 -6.33 17.87
N ASN A 288 4.08 -7.19 17.84
CA ASN A 288 2.70 -6.82 18.16
C ASN A 288 2.59 -6.32 19.61
N LEU A 289 3.22 -7.01 20.57
CA LEU A 289 3.30 -6.58 21.96
C LEU A 289 4.02 -5.23 22.10
N LYS A 290 5.07 -4.98 21.31
CA LYS A 290 5.77 -3.69 21.29
C LYS A 290 4.86 -2.57 20.77
N THR A 291 4.13 -2.80 19.67
CA THR A 291 3.14 -1.83 19.15
C THR A 291 2.09 -1.51 20.21
N LEU A 292 1.50 -2.52 20.85
CA LEU A 292 0.50 -2.35 21.91
C LEU A 292 1.03 -1.54 23.10
N LYS A 293 2.28 -1.77 23.51
CA LYS A 293 2.93 -1.01 24.58
C LYS A 293 3.15 0.46 24.20
N ILE A 294 3.60 0.73 22.97
CA ILE A 294 3.81 2.11 22.50
C ILE A 294 2.46 2.83 22.39
N ALA A 295 1.46 2.21 21.78
CA ALA A 295 0.10 2.76 21.69
C ALA A 295 -0.48 3.09 23.08
N SER A 296 -0.30 2.21 24.07
CA SER A 296 -0.75 2.46 25.45
C SER A 296 -0.05 3.69 26.06
N LYS A 297 1.24 3.90 25.76
CA LYS A 297 1.95 5.11 26.21
C LYS A 297 1.42 6.38 25.54
N ILE A 298 1.13 6.33 24.24
CA ILE A 298 0.53 7.46 23.51
C ILE A 298 -0.81 7.84 24.15
N LEU A 299 -1.69 6.84 24.35
CA LEU A 299 -3.03 7.05 24.90
C LEU A 299 -3.01 7.55 26.36
N ASN A 300 -2.05 7.10 27.18
CA ASN A 300 -1.95 7.55 28.57
C ASN A 300 -1.33 8.95 28.74
N ASN A 301 -0.63 9.45 27.72
CA ASN A 301 0.09 10.73 27.76
C ASN A 301 -0.51 11.76 26.79
N ILE A 302 -1.81 11.64 26.48
CA ILE A 302 -2.49 12.58 25.58
C ILE A 302 -2.46 13.99 26.19
N LEU A 303 -1.96 14.95 25.44
CA LEU A 303 -2.08 16.38 25.72
C LEU A 303 -3.16 16.96 24.80
N PRO A 304 -4.39 17.21 25.28
CA PRO A 304 -5.47 17.67 24.43
C PRO A 304 -5.14 19.02 23.78
N VAL A 305 -5.43 19.14 22.49
CA VAL A 305 -5.26 20.38 21.72
C VAL A 305 -6.63 20.85 21.25
N ASP A 306 -6.94 22.12 21.49
CA ASP A 306 -8.20 22.71 21.05
C ASP A 306 -8.08 23.10 19.56
N LYS A 307 -8.59 22.25 18.67
CA LYS A 307 -8.60 22.45 17.21
C LYS A 307 -9.91 21.95 16.60
N ASP A 308 -10.33 22.61 15.51
CA ASP A 308 -11.51 22.28 14.72
C ASP A 308 -11.24 21.11 13.75
N ASN A 309 -11.44 19.84 14.17
CA ASN A 309 -11.73 18.70 13.27
C ASN A 309 -12.15 17.40 14.04
N LYS A 310 -13.04 17.52 15.03
CA LYS A 310 -13.35 16.44 15.99
C LYS A 310 -13.88 15.15 15.35
N SER A 311 -14.75 15.25 14.34
CA SER A 311 -15.37 14.07 13.73
C SER A 311 -14.39 13.18 12.97
N ASN A 312 -13.46 13.77 12.21
CA ASN A 312 -12.41 13.00 11.53
C ASN A 312 -11.47 12.33 12.53
N ALA A 313 -11.09 13.06 13.58
CA ALA A 313 -10.22 12.55 14.62
C ALA A 313 -10.85 11.37 15.39
N ILE A 314 -12.15 11.42 15.68
CA ILE A 314 -12.90 10.29 16.26
C ILE A 314 -12.85 9.07 15.34
N GLY A 315 -13.09 9.26 14.04
CA GLY A 315 -13.01 8.18 13.04
C GLY A 315 -11.62 7.52 13.02
N LYS A 316 -10.57 8.32 12.93
CA LYS A 316 -9.18 7.82 12.92
C LYS A 316 -8.77 7.15 14.23
N CYS A 317 -9.20 7.66 15.37
CA CYS A 317 -8.98 7.00 16.65
C CYS A 317 -9.72 5.64 16.71
N ASN A 318 -10.95 5.57 16.20
CA ASN A 318 -11.70 4.31 16.11
C ASN A 318 -10.97 3.27 15.23
N GLU A 319 -10.51 3.68 14.04
CA GLU A 319 -9.73 2.80 13.14
C GLU A 319 -8.50 2.21 13.86
N ALA A 320 -7.70 3.06 14.50
CA ALA A 320 -6.50 2.63 15.22
C ALA A 320 -6.83 1.74 16.43
N LEU A 321 -7.87 2.05 17.21
CA LEU A 321 -8.24 1.27 18.38
C LEU A 321 -8.79 -0.12 18.01
N VAL A 322 -9.59 -0.22 16.94
CA VAL A 322 -10.06 -1.50 16.39
C VAL A 322 -8.86 -2.32 15.89
N TYR A 323 -7.91 -1.70 15.18
CA TYR A 323 -6.68 -2.36 14.74
C TYR A 323 -5.87 -2.92 15.92
N LEU A 324 -5.71 -2.14 16.99
CA LEU A 324 -4.98 -2.59 18.19
C LEU A 324 -5.71 -3.73 18.90
N GLU A 325 -7.04 -3.70 18.97
CA GLU A 325 -7.81 -4.79 19.57
C GLU A 325 -7.72 -6.08 18.74
N LEU A 326 -7.69 -5.99 17.41
CA LEU A 326 -7.37 -7.14 16.55
C LEU A 326 -5.99 -7.73 16.87
N LEU A 327 -4.97 -6.92 17.11
CA LEU A 327 -3.65 -7.40 17.52
C LEU A 327 -3.65 -8.08 18.89
N ARG A 328 -4.54 -7.67 19.82
CA ARG A 328 -4.68 -8.36 21.12
C ARG A 328 -5.32 -9.74 20.94
N LYS A 329 -6.36 -9.83 20.11
CA LYS A 329 -7.10 -11.08 19.85
C LYS A 329 -6.32 -12.05 18.96
N PHE A 330 -5.52 -11.53 18.03
CA PHE A 330 -4.69 -12.29 17.09
C PHE A 330 -3.21 -11.91 17.22
N PRO A 331 -2.52 -12.40 18.26
CA PRO A 331 -1.15 -11.97 18.57
C PRO A 331 -0.12 -12.39 17.52
N ASP A 332 -0.41 -13.38 16.68
CA ASP A 332 0.50 -13.95 15.69
C ASP A 332 0.29 -13.36 14.27
N THR A 333 -0.61 -12.38 14.14
CA THR A 333 -0.91 -11.72 12.86
C THR A 333 0.18 -10.74 12.46
N ILE A 334 0.54 -10.73 11.17
CA ILE A 334 1.53 -9.80 10.61
C ILE A 334 0.91 -8.40 10.46
N GLN A 335 1.59 -7.39 11.01
CA GLN A 335 1.29 -5.99 10.72
C GLN A 335 1.92 -5.61 9.38
N VAL A 336 1.13 -5.16 8.40
CA VAL A 336 1.69 -4.71 7.11
C VAL A 336 2.53 -3.44 7.31
N ASP A 337 2.04 -2.50 8.12
CA ASP A 337 2.77 -1.30 8.53
C ASP A 337 2.45 -0.98 10.00
N SER A 338 3.38 -1.33 10.90
CA SER A 338 3.19 -1.09 12.34
C SER A 338 3.34 0.38 12.75
N GLU A 339 4.02 1.21 11.94
CA GLU A 339 4.23 2.61 12.28
C GLU A 339 3.01 3.47 11.98
N TYR A 340 2.28 3.15 10.91
CA TYR A 340 1.14 3.96 10.47
C TYR A 340 0.06 4.08 11.56
N CYS A 341 -0.29 2.99 12.24
CA CYS A 341 -1.24 3.02 13.36
C CYS A 341 -0.78 3.93 14.51
N LEU A 342 0.52 3.92 14.82
CA LEU A 342 1.08 4.74 15.91
C LEU A 342 1.08 6.22 15.54
N LYS A 343 1.52 6.55 14.32
CA LYS A 343 1.50 7.92 13.77
C LYS A 343 0.07 8.48 13.72
N MET A 344 -0.91 7.64 13.37
CA MET A 344 -2.32 8.00 13.36
C MET A 344 -2.79 8.37 14.78
N LEU A 345 -2.48 7.57 15.80
CA LEU A 345 -2.82 7.89 17.19
C LEU A 345 -2.15 9.18 17.67
N GLU A 346 -0.85 9.35 17.41
CA GLU A 346 -0.11 10.56 17.78
C GLU A 346 -0.72 11.82 17.14
N SER A 347 -1.20 11.72 15.91
CA SER A 347 -1.76 12.85 15.16
C SER A 347 -3.19 13.20 15.58
N TYR A 348 -4.02 12.19 15.86
CA TYR A 348 -5.47 12.39 16.02
C TYR A 348 -5.96 12.27 17.47
N ALA A 349 -5.35 11.46 18.33
CA ALA A 349 -5.80 11.31 19.72
C ALA A 349 -5.77 12.63 20.51
N PRO A 350 -4.79 13.55 20.32
CA PRO A 350 -4.82 14.88 20.95
C PRO A 350 -6.02 15.76 20.58
N LEU A 351 -6.71 15.46 19.48
CA LEU A 351 -7.83 16.26 18.96
C LEU A 351 -9.20 15.77 19.47
N VAL A 352 -9.22 14.67 20.22
CA VAL A 352 -10.43 14.03 20.76
C VAL A 352 -10.44 14.19 22.27
N LYS A 353 -11.62 14.37 22.86
CA LYS A 353 -11.71 14.49 24.32
C LYS A 353 -11.28 13.17 25.00
N PRO A 354 -10.58 13.22 26.14
CA PRO A 354 -10.18 12.00 26.85
C PRO A 354 -11.34 11.05 27.16
N GLU A 355 -12.51 11.58 27.52
CA GLU A 355 -13.74 10.80 27.77
C GLU A 355 -14.24 10.05 26.53
N GLU A 356 -14.09 10.63 25.33
CA GLU A 356 -14.47 10.00 24.06
C GLU A 356 -13.43 8.93 23.66
N ILE A 357 -12.14 9.16 23.94
CA ILE A 357 -11.09 8.15 23.72
C ILE A 357 -11.35 6.90 24.55
N GLU A 358 -11.68 7.03 25.85
CA GLU A 358 -11.97 5.87 26.69
C GLU A 358 -13.22 5.11 26.22
N LYS A 359 -14.26 5.83 25.76
CA LYS A 359 -15.44 5.21 25.13
C LYS A 359 -15.12 4.46 23.84
N LEU A 360 -14.31 5.05 22.96
CA LEU A 360 -13.86 4.40 21.73
C LEU A 360 -13.05 3.13 22.04
N LYS A 361 -12.19 3.21 23.06
CA LYS A 361 -11.36 2.09 23.51
C LYS A 361 -12.21 0.96 24.11
N ALA A 362 -13.20 1.28 24.93
CA ALA A 362 -14.16 0.30 25.44
C ALA A 362 -14.95 -0.35 24.29
N SER A 363 -15.36 0.45 23.30
CA SER A 363 -16.14 0.02 22.15
C SER A 363 -15.34 -0.79 21.12
N ALA A 364 -14.01 -0.70 21.11
CA ALA A 364 -13.19 -1.48 20.19
C ALA A 364 -13.34 -2.99 20.40
N VAL A 365 -13.58 -3.44 21.64
CA VAL A 365 -13.80 -4.86 21.98
C VAL A 365 -15.04 -5.42 21.26
N PRO A 366 -16.25 -4.88 21.48
CA PRO A 366 -17.44 -5.35 20.77
C PRO A 366 -17.35 -5.13 19.25
N THR A 367 -16.65 -4.10 18.77
CA THR A 367 -16.41 -3.95 17.32
C THR A 367 -15.59 -5.10 16.75
N VAL A 368 -14.52 -5.51 17.43
CA VAL A 368 -13.71 -6.66 17.00
C VAL A 368 -14.46 -7.98 17.17
N ASP A 369 -15.23 -8.16 18.24
CA ASP A 369 -16.06 -9.36 18.40
C ASP A 369 -17.11 -9.47 17.28
N THR A 370 -17.69 -8.35 16.85
CA THR A 370 -18.59 -8.29 15.69
C THR A 370 -17.86 -8.66 14.38
N ILE A 371 -16.64 -8.13 14.15
CA ILE A 371 -15.80 -8.50 13.00
C ILE A 371 -15.52 -10.02 13.01
N ILE A 372 -15.13 -10.57 14.15
CA ILE A 372 -14.82 -12.00 14.30
C ILE A 372 -16.08 -12.85 14.07
N GLY A 373 -17.23 -12.44 14.63
CA GLY A 373 -18.51 -13.12 14.44
C GLY A 373 -18.90 -13.22 12.97
N MET A 374 -18.71 -12.14 12.21
CA MET A 374 -18.91 -12.14 10.76
C MET A 374 -17.94 -13.06 10.02
N MET A 375 -16.66 -13.00 10.34
CA MET A 375 -15.67 -13.89 9.71
C MET A 375 -15.98 -15.37 10.00
N ASN A 376 -16.39 -15.70 11.23
CA ASN A 376 -16.83 -17.05 11.60
C ASN A 376 -18.09 -17.46 10.82
N ALA A 377 -19.08 -16.57 10.67
CA ALA A 377 -20.28 -16.85 9.90
C ALA A 377 -19.98 -17.12 8.41
N LYS A 378 -19.03 -16.38 7.83
CA LYS A 378 -18.68 -16.48 6.40
C LYS A 378 -17.72 -17.63 6.08
N TYR A 379 -16.77 -17.91 6.97
CA TYR A 379 -15.65 -18.83 6.71
C TYR A 379 -15.62 -20.06 7.61
N ASN A 380 -16.40 -20.08 8.69
CA ASN A 380 -16.37 -21.08 9.77
C ASN A 380 -15.01 -21.11 10.51
N GLU A 381 -13.95 -21.56 9.83
CA GLU A 381 -12.57 -21.57 10.34
C GLU A 381 -11.68 -20.72 9.42
N PHE A 382 -10.88 -19.83 10.03
CA PHE A 382 -9.91 -18.99 9.33
C PHE A 382 -8.69 -18.69 10.22
N THR A 383 -7.58 -18.33 9.58
CA THR A 383 -6.41 -17.74 10.25
C THR A 383 -6.22 -16.32 9.76
N LEU A 384 -6.09 -15.35 10.66
CA LEU A 384 -5.76 -13.97 10.31
C LEU A 384 -4.25 -13.83 10.05
N GLU A 385 -3.84 -13.85 8.78
CA GLU A 385 -2.42 -13.81 8.40
C GLU A 385 -1.84 -12.40 8.53
N SER A 386 -2.56 -11.37 8.09
CA SER A 386 -2.10 -9.99 8.23
C SER A 386 -3.22 -8.97 8.31
N ILE A 387 -2.91 -7.83 8.91
CA ILE A 387 -3.80 -6.66 8.99
C ILE A 387 -3.11 -5.40 8.49
N GLN A 388 -3.91 -4.50 7.92
CA GLN A 388 -3.44 -3.23 7.40
C GLN A 388 -4.50 -2.14 7.58
N LEU A 389 -4.14 -1.04 8.24
CA LEU A 389 -4.88 0.21 8.07
C LEU A 389 -4.55 0.79 6.69
N VAL A 390 -5.58 1.16 5.94
CA VAL A 390 -5.44 1.72 4.59
C VAL A 390 -5.33 3.24 4.70
N PRO A 391 -4.20 3.84 4.33
CA PRO A 391 -4.05 5.28 4.37
C PRO A 391 -4.90 5.96 3.31
N GLU A 392 -5.62 7.02 3.68
CA GLU A 392 -6.44 7.81 2.75
C GLU A 392 -5.61 8.36 1.58
N SER A 393 -4.35 8.74 1.85
CA SER A 393 -3.40 9.21 0.84
C SER A 393 -3.05 8.16 -0.21
N TYR A 394 -3.38 6.89 0.00
CA TYR A 394 -3.03 5.80 -0.92
C TYR A 394 -4.22 5.29 -1.74
N VAL A 395 -5.41 5.84 -1.54
CA VAL A 395 -6.62 5.42 -2.25
C VAL A 395 -6.80 6.24 -3.53
N ALA A 396 -6.44 5.65 -4.68
CA ALA A 396 -6.67 6.26 -5.99
C ALA A 396 -8.15 6.20 -6.43
N ASP A 397 -8.82 5.08 -6.14
CA ASP A 397 -10.26 4.90 -6.41
C ASP A 397 -11.09 5.58 -5.31
N LYS A 398 -11.66 6.74 -5.62
CA LYS A 398 -12.55 7.49 -4.70
C LYS A 398 -13.79 6.70 -4.23
N LEU A 399 -14.11 5.58 -4.87
CA LEU A 399 -15.20 4.69 -4.48
C LEU A 399 -14.78 3.65 -3.44
N ASP A 400 -13.49 3.34 -3.35
CA ASP A 400 -12.92 2.52 -2.29
C ASP A 400 -12.83 3.37 -1.01
N THR A 401 -13.47 2.90 0.05
CA THR A 401 -13.47 3.55 1.36
C THR A 401 -12.98 2.58 2.43
N SER A 402 -12.11 1.66 2.04
CA SER A 402 -11.52 0.70 2.97
C SER A 402 -10.68 1.48 3.96
N ASP A 403 -10.95 1.28 5.25
CA ASP A 403 -10.17 1.84 6.34
C ASP A 403 -9.24 0.75 6.92
N LEU A 404 -9.67 -0.52 6.85
CA LEU A 404 -8.96 -1.69 7.36
C LEU A 404 -9.05 -2.86 6.37
N GLN A 405 -7.92 -3.52 6.11
CA GLN A 405 -7.87 -4.79 5.37
C GLN A 405 -7.44 -5.93 6.28
N LEU A 406 -8.14 -7.06 6.16
CA LEU A 406 -7.83 -8.31 6.83
C LEU A 406 -7.48 -9.36 5.76
N ASN A 407 -6.27 -9.88 5.78
CA ASN A 407 -5.89 -11.01 4.92
C ASN A 407 -6.02 -12.29 5.73
N ILE A 408 -6.94 -13.16 5.32
CA ILE A 408 -7.27 -14.40 6.03
C ILE A 408 -6.94 -15.62 5.19
N ARG A 409 -6.45 -16.68 5.82
CA ARG A 409 -6.30 -18.00 5.21
C ARG A 409 -7.54 -18.82 5.50
N HIS A 410 -8.19 -19.30 4.44
CA HIS A 410 -9.31 -20.23 4.51
C HIS A 410 -9.12 -21.33 3.45
N ARG A 411 -9.08 -22.61 3.88
CA ARG A 411 -8.89 -23.78 2.99
C ARG A 411 -7.71 -23.62 2.01
N ASN A 412 -6.57 -23.18 2.52
CA ASN A 412 -5.35 -22.87 1.76
C ASN A 412 -5.43 -21.69 0.77
N THR A 413 -6.59 -21.06 0.62
CA THR A 413 -6.76 -19.82 -0.14
C THR A 413 -6.60 -18.62 0.80
N LEU A 414 -5.79 -17.66 0.39
CA LEU A 414 -5.74 -16.37 1.07
C LEU A 414 -6.91 -15.53 0.51
N ILE A 415 -7.62 -14.81 1.36
CA ILE A 415 -8.75 -13.94 1.01
C ILE A 415 -8.54 -12.58 1.68
N THR A 416 -8.81 -11.51 0.96
CA THR A 416 -8.71 -10.13 1.47
C THR A 416 -10.11 -9.60 1.77
N GLU A 417 -10.37 -9.27 3.04
CA GLU A 417 -11.57 -8.57 3.47
C GLU A 417 -11.29 -7.09 3.66
N ASN A 418 -12.04 -6.26 2.93
CA ASN A 418 -11.95 -4.81 2.99
C ASN A 418 -13.09 -4.27 3.85
N LEU A 419 -12.74 -3.56 4.92
CA LEU A 419 -13.68 -3.02 5.89
C LEU A 419 -13.60 -1.49 5.90
N SER A 420 -14.75 -0.83 5.87
CA SER A 420 -14.88 0.58 6.23
C SER A 420 -15.35 0.68 7.68
N LEU A 421 -14.60 1.41 8.48
CA LEU A 421 -14.87 1.59 9.91
C LEU A 421 -15.48 2.97 10.13
N LYS A 422 -16.65 3.01 10.77
CA LYS A 422 -17.34 4.25 11.13
C LYS A 422 -17.54 4.31 12.63
N ALA A 423 -17.49 5.52 13.18
CA ALA A 423 -17.74 5.78 14.60
C ALA A 423 -18.80 6.86 14.74
N ILE A 424 -19.85 6.56 15.50
CA ILE A 424 -20.96 7.47 15.78
C ILE A 424 -21.28 7.50 17.26
N SER A 425 -21.78 8.64 17.72
CA SER A 425 -22.15 8.84 19.12
C SER A 425 -23.50 8.22 19.47
N ASP A 426 -24.44 8.14 18.53
CA ASP A 426 -25.78 7.62 18.74
C ASP A 426 -26.28 6.79 17.54
N ASN A 427 -27.22 5.86 17.78
CA ASN A 427 -27.66 4.89 16.77
C ASN A 427 -28.69 5.43 15.76
N LYS A 428 -28.61 6.70 15.34
CA LYS A 428 -29.65 7.31 14.47
C LYS A 428 -29.35 7.18 12.99
N LYS A 429 -28.19 7.69 12.57
CA LYS A 429 -27.79 7.77 11.15
C LYS A 429 -26.28 7.67 11.04
N VAL A 430 -25.82 6.93 10.03
CA VAL A 430 -24.40 6.89 9.65
C VAL A 430 -24.19 7.70 8.40
N THR A 431 -23.19 8.58 8.44
CA THR A 431 -22.66 9.18 7.21
C THR A 431 -21.69 8.19 6.56
N LEU A 432 -22.07 7.66 5.41
CA LEU A 432 -21.25 6.69 4.65
C LEU A 432 -20.13 7.40 3.89
N LYS A 433 -20.45 8.49 3.19
CA LYS A 433 -19.53 9.26 2.34
C LYS A 433 -19.85 10.75 2.38
N ASN A 434 -18.83 11.56 2.05
CA ASN A 434 -18.97 13.02 1.93
C ASN A 434 -18.55 13.57 0.54
N PRO A 435 -19.18 13.14 -0.57
CA PRO A 435 -18.77 13.57 -1.90
C PRO A 435 -19.01 15.07 -2.11
N GLY A 436 -18.13 15.71 -2.88
CA GLY A 436 -18.36 17.09 -3.33
C GLY A 436 -19.55 17.17 -4.29
N ILE A 437 -20.35 18.24 -4.19
CA ILE A 437 -21.56 18.38 -5.00
C ILE A 437 -21.26 18.29 -6.51
N GLY A 438 -20.12 18.83 -6.96
CA GLY A 438 -19.72 18.82 -8.37
C GLY A 438 -19.29 17.45 -8.91
N LYS A 439 -19.15 16.44 -8.04
CA LYS A 439 -18.74 15.07 -8.41
C LYS A 439 -19.88 14.05 -8.29
N ILE A 440 -20.98 14.38 -7.61
CA ILE A 440 -22.03 13.40 -7.30
C ILE A 440 -22.66 12.80 -8.56
N LEU A 441 -23.06 13.64 -9.52
CA LEU A 441 -23.81 13.18 -10.68
C LEU A 441 -22.94 12.41 -11.69
N VAL A 442 -21.66 12.76 -11.81
CA VAL A 442 -20.74 12.12 -12.79
C VAL A 442 -20.03 10.91 -12.21
N THR A 443 -19.53 11.00 -10.97
CA THR A 443 -18.72 9.93 -10.37
C THR A 443 -19.57 8.83 -9.75
N PHE A 444 -20.74 9.17 -9.20
CA PHE A 444 -21.58 8.20 -8.50
C PHE A 444 -22.74 7.74 -9.37
N PHE A 445 -23.55 8.66 -9.92
CA PHE A 445 -24.77 8.34 -10.68
C PHE A 445 -24.59 8.25 -12.21
N PRO A 446 -23.36 7.99 -12.69
CA PRO A 446 -22.80 8.43 -13.99
C PRO A 446 -23.78 9.07 -14.98
N LEU A 447 -24.32 10.24 -14.63
CA LEU A 447 -25.17 11.04 -15.51
C LEU A 447 -24.29 11.80 -16.50
N GLU A 448 -24.87 12.11 -17.65
CA GLU A 448 -24.20 12.88 -18.70
C GLU A 448 -23.67 14.22 -18.16
N LYS A 449 -22.52 14.66 -18.70
CA LYS A 449 -21.85 15.89 -18.29
C LYS A 449 -22.77 17.11 -18.39
N VAL A 450 -23.60 17.19 -19.43
CA VAL A 450 -24.56 18.28 -19.64
C VAL A 450 -25.55 18.38 -18.47
N VAL A 451 -26.01 17.24 -17.94
CA VAL A 451 -26.90 17.19 -16.77
C VAL A 451 -26.14 17.63 -15.52
N SER A 452 -24.88 17.22 -15.36
CA SER A 452 -24.04 17.67 -14.24
C SER A 452 -23.74 19.17 -14.27
N ASP A 453 -23.60 19.77 -15.46
CA ASP A 453 -23.30 21.19 -15.60
C ASP A 453 -24.51 22.06 -15.19
N GLN A 454 -25.74 21.55 -15.31
CA GLN A 454 -26.92 22.22 -14.76
C GLN A 454 -26.82 22.39 -13.23
N LEU A 455 -26.39 21.35 -12.50
CA LEU A 455 -26.20 21.44 -11.05
C LEU A 455 -25.07 22.42 -10.69
N LYS A 456 -23.97 22.42 -11.45
CA LYS A 456 -22.86 23.36 -11.23
C LYS A 456 -23.30 24.81 -11.42
N ASN A 457 -24.08 25.10 -12.46
CA ASN A 457 -24.60 26.45 -12.70
C ASN A 457 -25.47 26.94 -11.53
N VAL A 458 -26.33 26.07 -10.99
CA VAL A 458 -27.12 26.39 -9.78
C VAL A 458 -26.25 26.64 -8.56
N VAL A 459 -25.16 25.87 -8.38
CA VAL A 459 -24.20 26.10 -7.29
C VAL A 459 -23.49 27.45 -7.44
N SER A 460 -23.05 27.81 -8.65
CA SER A 460 -22.41 29.10 -8.92
C SER A 460 -23.36 30.27 -8.67
N LEU A 461 -24.61 30.18 -9.12
CA LEU A 461 -25.63 31.22 -8.85
C LEU A 461 -25.92 31.35 -7.35
N ALA A 462 -26.03 30.23 -6.63
CA ALA A 462 -26.22 30.25 -5.18
C ALA A 462 -25.02 30.87 -4.44
N GLU A 463 -23.80 30.66 -4.94
CA GLU A 463 -22.58 31.29 -4.44
C GLU A 463 -22.59 32.80 -4.61
N GLU A 464 -22.95 33.27 -5.81
CA GLU A 464 -23.07 34.70 -6.13
C GLU A 464 -24.10 35.38 -5.24
N GLN A 465 -25.30 34.81 -5.13
CA GLN A 465 -26.38 35.33 -4.27
C GLN A 465 -25.99 35.34 -2.79
N PHE A 466 -25.27 34.31 -2.31
CA PHE A 466 -24.79 34.27 -0.93
C PHE A 466 -23.76 35.38 -0.68
N LYS A 467 -22.79 35.56 -1.58
CA LYS A 467 -21.75 36.59 -1.45
C LYS A 467 -22.31 38.01 -1.55
N ALA A 468 -23.38 38.20 -2.33
CA ALA A 468 -24.11 39.46 -2.42
C ALA A 468 -25.02 39.74 -1.20
N GLY A 469 -25.20 38.78 -0.29
CA GLY A 469 -26.10 38.89 0.86
C GLY A 469 -27.59 38.74 0.51
N GLU A 470 -27.90 38.30 -0.71
CA GLU A 470 -29.26 38.15 -1.24
C GLU A 470 -29.92 36.81 -0.84
N SER A 471 -29.10 35.82 -0.50
CA SER A 471 -29.57 34.50 -0.04
C SER A 471 -28.88 34.06 1.24
N THR A 472 -29.68 33.53 2.17
CA THR A 472 -29.18 32.90 3.39
C THR A 472 -28.61 31.50 3.09
N HIS A 473 -27.77 31.02 4.01
CA HIS A 473 -27.23 29.66 3.99
C HIS A 473 -28.30 28.58 3.71
N THR A 474 -29.41 28.64 4.44
CA THR A 474 -30.51 27.67 4.31
C THR A 474 -31.17 27.74 2.93
N GLN A 475 -31.31 28.95 2.37
CA GLN A 475 -31.87 29.13 1.02
C GLN A 475 -30.93 28.56 -0.05
N CYS A 476 -29.63 28.83 0.04
CA CYS A 476 -28.63 28.29 -0.90
C CYS A 476 -28.61 26.76 -0.87
N LEU A 477 -28.58 26.15 0.33
CA LEU A 477 -28.61 24.68 0.47
C LEU A 477 -29.90 24.08 -0.09
N LYS A 478 -31.04 24.73 0.16
CA LYS A 478 -32.34 24.29 -0.36
C LYS A 478 -32.37 24.32 -1.88
N ILE A 479 -31.97 25.43 -2.52
CA ILE A 479 -31.98 25.57 -3.98
C ILE A 479 -31.11 24.48 -4.64
N VAL A 480 -29.91 24.24 -4.09
CA VAL A 480 -29.01 23.20 -4.60
C VAL A 480 -29.59 21.79 -4.34
N SER A 481 -30.18 21.57 -3.17
CA SER A 481 -30.84 20.30 -2.80
C SER A 481 -32.02 19.99 -3.73
N ASP A 482 -32.90 20.96 -3.96
CA ASP A 482 -34.08 20.81 -4.81
C ASP A 482 -33.65 20.48 -6.25
N LYS A 483 -32.64 21.17 -6.78
CA LYS A 483 -32.13 20.87 -8.12
C LYS A 483 -31.49 19.48 -8.19
N LEU A 484 -30.71 19.08 -7.20
CA LEU A 484 -30.16 17.72 -7.14
C LEU A 484 -31.27 16.67 -7.16
N GLY A 485 -32.32 16.89 -6.37
CA GLY A 485 -33.46 15.98 -6.29
C GLY A 485 -34.22 15.85 -7.62
N GLU A 486 -34.47 16.96 -8.30
CA GLU A 486 -35.09 16.99 -9.64
C GLU A 486 -34.26 16.18 -10.66
N LEU A 487 -32.95 16.40 -10.69
CA LEU A 487 -32.06 15.70 -11.62
C LEU A 487 -32.01 14.19 -11.34
N LEU A 488 -32.06 13.78 -10.08
CA LEU A 488 -32.13 12.37 -9.70
C LEU A 488 -33.50 11.75 -10.00
N GLN A 489 -34.61 12.47 -9.79
CA GLN A 489 -35.95 11.98 -10.17
C GLN A 489 -36.06 11.64 -11.65
N ASN A 490 -35.40 12.44 -12.50
CA ASN A 490 -35.43 12.27 -13.95
C ASN A 490 -34.38 11.27 -14.48
N ALA A 491 -33.53 10.72 -13.60
CA ALA A 491 -32.49 9.78 -14.01
C ALA A 491 -33.09 8.39 -14.31
N ALA A 492 -32.47 7.67 -15.25
CA ALA A 492 -32.82 6.29 -15.53
C ALA A 492 -32.58 5.40 -14.31
N GLN A 493 -33.45 4.42 -14.08
CA GLN A 493 -33.38 3.51 -12.92
C GLN A 493 -32.03 2.78 -12.81
N GLU A 494 -31.42 2.40 -13.94
CA GLU A 494 -30.09 1.75 -13.94
C GLU A 494 -28.99 2.67 -13.39
N LEU A 495 -29.04 3.97 -13.73
CA LEU A 495 -28.08 4.97 -13.24
C LEU A 495 -28.31 5.29 -11.76
N LEU A 496 -29.56 5.32 -11.32
CA LEU A 496 -29.91 5.43 -9.90
C LEU A 496 -29.39 4.23 -9.09
N ARG A 497 -29.57 3.01 -9.62
CA ARG A 497 -29.09 1.78 -9.01
C ARG A 497 -27.57 1.78 -8.87
N GLN A 498 -26.87 2.05 -9.96
CA GLN A 498 -25.42 2.18 -9.98
C GLN A 498 -24.94 3.28 -9.02
N GLY A 499 -25.66 4.40 -8.94
CA GLY A 499 -25.41 5.48 -8.00
C GLY A 499 -25.49 5.08 -6.54
N ILE A 500 -26.55 4.38 -6.15
CA ILE A 500 -26.71 3.85 -4.79
C ILE A 500 -25.57 2.87 -4.47
N GLU A 501 -25.25 1.94 -5.38
CA GLU A 501 -24.16 0.99 -5.20
C GLU A 501 -22.80 1.70 -5.01
N ASN A 502 -22.50 2.70 -5.84
CA ASN A 502 -21.28 3.51 -5.73
C ASN A 502 -21.23 4.31 -4.40
N LEU A 503 -22.37 4.79 -3.92
CA LEU A 503 -22.49 5.52 -2.65
C LEU A 503 -22.30 4.63 -1.44
N LEU A 504 -22.84 3.41 -1.47
CA LEU A 504 -22.57 2.38 -0.47
C LEU A 504 -21.08 1.93 -0.50
N GLY A 505 -20.35 2.21 -1.59
CA GLY A 505 -18.93 1.90 -1.77
C GLY A 505 -18.69 0.47 -2.23
N LYS A 506 -17.47 -0.06 -2.09
CA LYS A 506 -17.15 -1.50 -2.25
C LYS A 506 -16.93 -2.27 -0.92
N PRO A 507 -16.35 -1.66 0.12
CA PRO A 507 -16.06 -2.36 1.39
C PRO A 507 -17.31 -2.61 2.24
N LEU A 508 -17.26 -3.61 3.11
CA LEU A 508 -18.28 -3.80 4.14
C LEU A 508 -18.18 -2.69 5.19
N VAL A 509 -19.29 -2.12 5.64
CA VAL A 509 -19.28 -1.04 6.63
C VAL A 509 -19.57 -1.59 8.03
N ILE A 510 -18.72 -1.25 8.98
CA ILE A 510 -18.86 -1.58 10.39
C ILE A 510 -18.95 -0.28 11.17
N THR A 511 -20.03 -0.13 11.93
CA THR A 511 -20.30 1.09 12.71
C THR A 511 -20.13 0.81 14.19
N THR A 512 -19.16 1.47 14.82
CA THR A 512 -19.00 1.56 16.27
C THR A 512 -19.91 2.66 16.83
N VAL A 513 -20.85 2.30 17.71
CA VAL A 513 -21.67 3.27 18.47
C VAL A 513 -21.04 3.46 19.84
N TYR A 514 -20.15 4.45 19.95
CA TYR A 514 -19.17 4.47 21.04
C TYR A 514 -19.73 4.90 22.40
N ASN A 515 -20.89 5.55 22.45
CA ASN A 515 -21.56 5.82 23.74
C ASN A 515 -22.33 4.61 24.28
N GLU A 516 -22.62 3.62 23.44
CA GLU A 516 -23.38 2.43 23.82
C GLU A 516 -22.51 1.17 23.93
N GLU A 517 -21.21 1.26 23.58
CA GLU A 517 -20.30 0.12 23.53
C GLU A 517 -20.83 -1.02 22.65
N LYS A 518 -21.32 -0.66 21.45
CA LYS A 518 -21.86 -1.61 20.48
C LYS A 518 -21.29 -1.40 19.10
N ALA A 519 -21.37 -2.43 18.26
CA ALA A 519 -21.04 -2.33 16.86
C ALA A 519 -22.07 -3.07 16.00
N TYR A 520 -22.32 -2.53 14.81
CA TYR A 520 -23.25 -3.09 13.83
C TYR A 520 -22.54 -3.31 12.49
N ILE A 521 -22.92 -4.38 11.82
CA ILE A 521 -22.51 -4.64 10.44
C ILE A 521 -23.64 -4.20 9.53
N HIS A 522 -23.29 -3.41 8.53
CA HIS A 522 -24.20 -3.07 7.45
C HIS A 522 -23.90 -3.98 6.27
N GLU A 523 -24.59 -5.12 6.23
CA GLU A 523 -24.53 -6.03 5.08
C GLU A 523 -25.11 -5.34 3.84
N ARG A 524 -24.43 -5.52 2.71
CA ARG A 524 -24.87 -5.00 1.43
C ARG A 524 -26.02 -5.86 0.92
N GLN A 525 -27.22 -5.33 1.00
CA GLN A 525 -28.33 -5.90 0.26
C GLN A 525 -28.29 -5.38 -1.19
N PRO A 526 -28.54 -6.25 -2.20
CA PRO A 526 -28.69 -5.80 -3.58
C PRO A 526 -29.75 -4.70 -3.69
N VAL A 527 -29.50 -3.71 -4.54
CA VAL A 527 -30.46 -2.63 -4.81
C VAL A 527 -31.51 -3.15 -5.79
N SER A 528 -32.47 -3.91 -5.25
CA SER A 528 -33.56 -4.53 -6.01
C SER A 528 -34.83 -3.68 -6.01
N GLY A 529 -35.57 -3.75 -7.11
CA GLY A 529 -36.85 -3.05 -7.28
C GLY A 529 -36.73 -1.65 -7.87
N GLU A 530 -37.85 -0.94 -7.86
CA GLU A 530 -37.95 0.46 -8.28
C GLU A 530 -37.36 1.39 -7.19
N ILE A 531 -36.52 2.32 -7.62
CA ILE A 531 -35.92 3.36 -6.78
C ILE A 531 -36.79 4.61 -6.88
N LYS A 532 -37.32 5.05 -5.74
CA LYS A 532 -38.08 6.29 -5.61
C LYS A 532 -37.18 7.38 -5.06
N VAL A 533 -37.19 8.53 -5.74
CA VAL A 533 -36.47 9.72 -5.29
C VAL A 533 -37.48 10.68 -4.67
N GLU A 534 -37.37 10.88 -3.37
CA GLU A 534 -38.16 11.81 -2.59
C GLU A 534 -37.39 13.12 -2.40
N THR A 535 -38.02 14.23 -2.75
CA THR A 535 -37.44 15.56 -2.63
C THR A 535 -37.94 16.25 -1.36
N HIS A 536 -37.18 16.10 -0.28
CA HIS A 536 -37.39 16.87 0.94
C HIS A 536 -36.52 18.13 0.89
N SER A 537 -37.00 19.24 1.46
CA SER A 537 -36.48 20.63 1.31
C SER A 537 -35.00 20.86 1.66
N SER A 538 -34.26 19.85 2.11
CA SER A 538 -32.81 19.93 2.36
C SER A 538 -32.04 18.64 2.10
N SER A 539 -32.69 17.56 1.63
CA SER A 539 -32.04 16.25 1.44
C SER A 539 -32.86 15.36 0.48
N PRO A 540 -32.48 15.26 -0.81
CA PRO A 540 -33.06 14.23 -1.67
C PRO A 540 -32.80 12.85 -1.08
N THR A 541 -33.82 12.02 -1.00
CA THR A 541 -33.75 10.68 -0.41
C THR A 541 -34.11 9.63 -1.45
N LEU A 542 -33.20 8.68 -1.67
CA LEU A 542 -33.42 7.54 -2.54
C LEU A 542 -33.91 6.37 -1.69
N ALA A 543 -35.11 5.87 -1.95
CA ALA A 543 -35.73 4.77 -1.25
C ALA A 543 -35.99 3.59 -2.19
N TRP A 544 -35.73 2.37 -1.71
CA TRP A 544 -36.00 1.13 -2.45
C TRP A 544 -36.51 0.04 -1.49
N ASP A 545 -36.89 -1.12 -2.04
CA ASP A 545 -37.49 -2.24 -1.29
C ASP A 545 -38.69 -1.81 -0.41
N GLY A 546 -39.65 -1.10 -1.02
CA GLY A 546 -40.83 -0.60 -0.30
C GLY A 546 -40.50 0.38 0.82
N SER A 547 -39.45 1.20 0.64
CA SER A 547 -38.94 2.21 1.59
C SER A 547 -38.32 1.65 2.87
N LYS A 548 -37.99 0.35 2.91
CA LYS A 548 -37.22 -0.25 4.01
C LYS A 548 -35.76 0.21 4.00
N SER A 549 -35.23 0.41 2.80
CA SER A 549 -33.87 0.88 2.58
C SER A 549 -33.89 2.27 1.97
N GLN A 550 -33.09 3.18 2.55
CA GLN A 550 -33.02 4.56 2.12
C GLN A 550 -31.62 5.17 2.30
N ILE A 551 -31.26 6.06 1.38
CA ILE A 551 -30.09 6.93 1.49
C ILE A 551 -30.53 8.37 1.29
N SER A 552 -30.23 9.23 2.26
CA SER A 552 -30.46 10.67 2.16
C SER A 552 -29.18 11.40 1.75
N LEU A 553 -29.29 12.32 0.80
CA LEU A 553 -28.19 13.14 0.28
C LEU A 553 -28.29 14.57 0.84
N ARG A 554 -27.82 14.79 2.07
CA ARG A 554 -27.93 16.11 2.71
C ARG A 554 -26.87 17.08 2.17
N VAL A 555 -27.29 18.16 1.51
CA VAL A 555 -26.37 19.21 1.05
C VAL A 555 -25.87 20.00 2.26
N LYS A 556 -24.55 20.20 2.34
CA LYS A 556 -23.90 21.00 3.40
C LYS A 556 -22.66 21.72 2.89
N PHE A 557 -22.30 22.80 3.59
CA PHE A 557 -21.00 23.45 3.41
C PHE A 557 -19.86 22.54 3.90
N SER A 558 -18.71 22.60 3.25
CA SER A 558 -17.52 21.83 3.64
C SER A 558 -16.83 22.37 4.88
N LYS A 559 -17.01 23.66 5.19
CA LYS A 559 -16.48 24.34 6.37
C LYS A 559 -17.59 25.11 7.08
N GLY A 560 -17.39 25.38 8.37
CA GLY A 560 -18.32 26.16 9.18
C GLY A 560 -18.48 27.59 8.64
N GLN A 561 -19.73 28.01 8.43
CA GLN A 561 -20.06 29.31 7.86
C GLN A 561 -19.55 30.48 8.71
N GLU A 562 -19.70 30.41 10.03
CA GLU A 562 -19.39 31.52 10.95
C GLU A 562 -17.94 31.99 10.83
N LYS A 563 -17.02 31.09 10.46
CA LYS A 563 -15.59 31.38 10.31
C LYS A 563 -15.14 31.61 8.86
N HIS A 564 -15.88 31.08 7.88
CA HIS A 564 -15.38 30.98 6.50
C HIS A 564 -16.30 31.57 5.43
N GLY A 565 -17.50 32.03 5.78
CA GLY A 565 -18.49 32.48 4.80
C GLY A 565 -18.85 31.36 3.83
N TRP A 566 -18.76 31.62 2.52
CA TRP A 566 -18.97 30.59 1.50
C TRP A 566 -17.81 29.59 1.47
N SER A 567 -18.14 28.30 1.50
CA SER A 567 -17.20 27.23 1.24
C SER A 567 -17.79 26.23 0.24
N SER A 568 -16.96 25.39 -0.36
CA SER A 568 -17.43 24.40 -1.33
C SER A 568 -18.50 23.49 -0.71
N LEU A 569 -19.50 23.11 -1.51
CA LEU A 569 -20.59 22.26 -1.05
C LEU A 569 -20.23 20.77 -1.18
N LYS A 570 -20.64 20.01 -0.17
CA LYS A 570 -20.55 18.54 -0.10
C LYS A 570 -21.91 17.96 0.23
N LEU A 571 -22.07 16.66 -0.02
CA LEU A 571 -23.21 15.88 0.46
C LEU A 571 -22.79 15.12 1.71
N ALA A 572 -23.64 15.03 2.72
CA ALA A 572 -23.58 13.94 3.70
C ALA A 572 -24.50 12.83 3.21
N VAL A 573 -23.92 11.69 2.82
CA VAL A 573 -24.65 10.51 2.38
C VAL A 573 -25.03 9.72 3.61
N GLU A 574 -26.29 9.81 4.02
CA GLU A 574 -26.77 9.30 5.30
C GLU A 574 -27.63 8.05 5.09
N GLN A 575 -27.30 7.00 5.82
CA GLN A 575 -28.13 5.80 5.93
C GLN A 575 -28.67 5.69 7.35
N LYS A 576 -29.96 5.35 7.48
CA LYS A 576 -30.56 5.06 8.78
C LYS A 576 -30.08 3.67 9.25
N ILE A 577 -29.66 3.57 10.50
CA ILE A 577 -29.38 2.28 11.14
C ILE A 577 -30.70 1.77 11.73
N HIS A 578 -31.01 0.50 11.49
CA HIS A 578 -32.16 -0.20 12.06
C HIS A 578 -31.72 -1.08 13.22
#